data_AF-A0A7S6S4R6-F1
#
_entry.id   AF-A0A7S6S4R6-F1
#
_cell.length_a   1.000
_cell.length_b   1.000
_cell.length_c   1.000
_cell.angle_alpha   90.00
_cell.angle_beta   90.00
_cell.angle_gamma   90.00
#
_symmetry.space_group_name_H-M   'P 1'
#
loop_
_entity.id
_entity.type
_entity.pdbx_description
1 polymer ?
#
loop_
_entity_poly.entity_id
_entity_poly.type
_entity_poly.pdbx_seq_one_letter_code
_entity_poly.pdbx_strand_id
1 'polypeptide(L)'
;MMNSTTRFLGLCALLGASVTTLGGCLAVAAAAGTGVGVAYVMGDLEVTFDAAPPAVAEAGKGALEELGVTVISSASTSVDGEVVGRTAQDKKITIKIKALGENSSKSSIRVGTFGDEAVSMSVYEKMKARLGG
;
A
#
# COMPACT_ATOMS: atom_id res chain seq x y z
N MET A 1 29.71 -40.24 37.97
CA MET A 1 28.48 -40.29 37.16
C MET A 1 27.82 -38.91 37.20
N MET A 2 27.22 -38.48 36.08
CA MET A 2 26.58 -37.17 35.78
C MET A 2 27.50 -35.97 35.42
N ASN A 3 27.74 -35.77 34.12
CA ASN A 3 27.65 -34.43 33.45
C ASN A 3 27.49 -34.46 31.91
N SER A 4 27.44 -35.62 31.25
CA SER A 4 27.40 -35.70 29.78
C SER A 4 26.09 -35.20 29.15
N THR A 5 24.96 -35.28 29.88
CA THR A 5 23.63 -34.92 29.36
C THR A 5 23.42 -33.41 29.20
N THR A 6 24.16 -32.57 29.92
CA THR A 6 24.02 -31.11 29.88
C THR A 6 24.66 -30.48 28.64
N ARG A 7 25.61 -31.18 27.99
CA ARG A 7 26.23 -30.72 26.73
C ARG A 7 25.35 -31.01 25.50
N PHE A 8 24.55 -32.06 25.55
CA PHE A 8 23.63 -32.42 24.48
C PHE A 8 22.42 -31.47 24.41
N LEU A 9 22.00 -30.93 25.56
CA LEU A 9 20.91 -29.95 25.63
C LEU A 9 21.32 -28.56 25.15
N GLY A 10 22.61 -28.20 25.26
CA GLY A 10 23.15 -26.93 24.78
C GLY A 10 23.35 -26.87 23.26
N LEU A 11 23.60 -28.02 22.62
CA LEU A 11 23.86 -28.08 21.17
C LEU A 11 22.56 -28.06 20.33
N CYS A 12 21.43 -28.52 20.89
CA CYS A 12 20.11 -28.40 20.23
C CYS A 12 19.52 -26.98 20.32
N ALA A 13 19.91 -26.17 21.30
CA ALA A 13 19.41 -24.80 21.44
C ALA A 13 20.03 -23.81 20.43
N LEU A 14 21.18 -24.15 19.84
CA LEU A 14 21.85 -23.33 18.83
C LEU A 14 21.46 -23.67 17.38
N LEU A 15 20.85 -24.84 17.13
CA LEU A 15 20.40 -25.25 15.79
C LEU A 15 18.95 -24.85 15.46
N GLY A 16 18.19 -24.33 16.42
CA GLY A 16 16.81 -23.84 16.20
C GLY A 16 16.72 -22.39 15.71
N ALA A 17 17.83 -21.65 15.71
CA ALA A 17 17.85 -20.21 15.42
C ALA A 17 18.06 -19.87 13.92
N SER A 18 18.28 -20.87 13.06
CA SER A 18 18.66 -20.68 11.65
C SER A 18 17.53 -20.94 10.64
N VAL A 19 16.28 -21.13 11.08
CA VAL A 19 15.11 -21.40 10.20
C VAL A 19 14.16 -20.21 10.02
N THR A 20 14.44 -19.03 10.59
CA THR A 20 13.58 -17.84 10.40
C THR A 20 13.97 -16.94 9.22
N THR A 21 14.99 -17.28 8.43
CA THR A 21 15.46 -16.44 7.31
C THR A 21 14.69 -16.61 5.99
N LEU A 22 13.56 -17.32 5.98
CA LEU A 22 12.56 -17.25 4.89
C LEU A 22 11.33 -16.39 5.25
N GLY A 23 11.42 -15.59 6.31
CA GLY A 23 10.52 -14.45 6.50
C GLY A 23 10.92 -13.34 5.56
N GLY A 24 10.33 -13.32 4.35
CA GLY A 24 10.30 -12.10 3.54
C GLY A 24 9.88 -10.95 4.45
N CYS A 25 10.72 -9.92 4.51
CA CYS A 25 10.51 -8.75 5.35
C CYS A 25 9.26 -8.02 4.82
N LEU A 26 8.08 -8.45 5.26
CA LEU A 26 6.89 -7.62 5.34
C LEU A 26 7.21 -6.59 6.40
N ALA A 27 8.02 -5.60 6.02
CA ALA A 27 8.07 -4.33 6.69
C ALA A 27 6.70 -3.69 6.45
N VAL A 28 5.70 -4.14 7.21
CA VAL A 28 4.52 -3.34 7.49
C VAL A 28 5.07 -2.17 8.29
N ALA A 29 5.53 -1.14 7.59
CA ALA A 29 5.63 0.18 8.12
C ALA A 29 4.19 0.59 8.45
N ALA A 30 3.72 0.15 9.61
CA ALA A 30 2.59 0.76 10.26
C ALA A 30 3.03 2.20 10.50
N ALA A 31 2.69 3.09 9.57
CA ALA A 31 2.71 4.52 9.77
C ALA A 31 1.64 4.86 10.82
N ALA A 32 1.87 4.41 12.06
CA ALA A 32 1.11 4.75 13.23
C ALA A 32 1.53 6.16 13.63
N GLY A 33 0.74 7.15 13.25
CA GLY A 33 0.95 8.54 13.65
C GLY A 33 -0.21 9.46 13.33
N THR A 34 -0.99 9.12 12.31
CA THR A 34 -2.26 9.76 11.97
C THR A 34 -3.26 8.63 11.75
N GLY A 35 -4.55 8.77 12.10
CA GLY A 35 -5.57 7.71 11.92
C GLY A 35 -5.79 7.19 10.49
N VAL A 36 -4.93 7.59 9.55
CA VAL A 36 -4.80 7.15 8.17
C VAL A 36 -3.96 5.88 8.11
N GLY A 37 -4.62 4.73 7.96
CA GLY A 37 -3.93 3.46 7.71
C GLY A 37 -3.34 3.45 6.30
N VAL A 38 -2.01 3.40 6.18
CA VAL A 38 -1.29 3.07 4.94
C VAL A 38 -0.75 1.65 5.10
N ALA A 39 -1.12 0.74 4.19
CA ALA A 39 -0.68 -0.64 4.23
C ALA A 39 -0.45 -1.15 2.80
N TYR A 40 0.72 -1.75 2.55
CA TYR A 40 0.98 -2.44 1.29
C TYR A 40 0.66 -3.92 1.44
N VAL A 41 -0.35 -4.41 0.72
CA VAL A 41 -0.87 -5.77 0.85
C VAL A 41 -1.05 -6.38 -0.54
N MET A 42 -0.40 -7.51 -0.80
CA MET A 42 -0.54 -8.27 -2.06
C MET A 42 -0.30 -7.45 -3.34
N GLY A 43 0.50 -6.39 -3.24
CA GLY A 43 0.83 -5.51 -4.36
C GLY A 43 -0.09 -4.30 -4.54
N ASP A 44 -1.07 -4.15 -3.66
CA ASP A 44 -1.92 -2.97 -3.55
C ASP A 44 -1.45 -2.10 -2.39
N LEU A 45 -1.28 -0.80 -2.64
CA LEU A 45 -1.13 0.17 -1.57
C LEU A 45 -2.52 0.62 -1.13
N GLU A 46 -2.92 0.17 0.05
CA GLU A 46 -4.17 0.55 0.70
C GLU A 46 -3.96 1.76 1.60
N VAL A 47 -4.79 2.78 1.43
CA VAL A 47 -4.71 4.04 2.16
C VAL A 47 -6.11 4.49 2.56
N THR A 48 -6.30 4.94 3.79
CA THR A 48 -7.53 5.64 4.18
C THR A 48 -7.36 7.15 4.07
N PHE A 49 -8.27 7.84 3.40
CA PHE A 49 -8.32 9.30 3.34
C PHE A 49 -9.57 9.81 4.08
N ASP A 50 -9.42 10.92 4.79
CA ASP A 50 -10.53 11.66 5.41
C ASP A 50 -11.22 12.58 4.39
N ALA A 51 -11.61 11.99 3.26
CA ALA A 51 -12.32 12.68 2.19
C ALA A 51 -13.33 11.73 1.51
N ALA A 52 -14.39 12.30 0.94
CA ALA A 52 -15.39 11.54 0.19
C ALA A 52 -14.82 10.99 -1.14
N PRO A 53 -15.39 9.91 -1.70
CA PRO A 53 -14.85 9.26 -2.89
C PRO A 53 -14.62 10.19 -4.10
N PRO A 54 -15.50 11.16 -4.42
CA PRO A 54 -15.27 12.09 -5.52
C PRO A 54 -14.02 12.96 -5.35
N ALA A 55 -13.77 13.45 -4.13
CA ALA A 55 -12.59 14.26 -3.83
C ALA A 55 -11.30 13.42 -3.92
N VAL A 56 -11.33 12.17 -3.44
CA VAL A 56 -10.19 11.25 -3.56
C VAL A 56 -9.95 10.87 -5.03
N ALA A 57 -10.99 10.72 -5.84
CA ALA A 57 -10.88 10.42 -7.26
C ALA A 57 -10.27 11.61 -8.04
N GLU A 58 -10.71 12.83 -7.74
CA GLU A 58 -10.10 14.04 -8.30
C GLU A 58 -8.63 14.18 -7.90
N ALA A 59 -8.31 13.95 -6.62
CA ALA A 59 -6.93 13.96 -6.14
C ALA A 59 -6.09 12.88 -6.83
N GLY A 60 -6.63 11.68 -7.04
CA GLY A 60 -6.00 10.59 -7.77
C GLY A 60 -5.73 10.94 -9.23
N LYS A 61 -6.72 11.51 -9.93
CA LYS A 61 -6.58 12.01 -11.29
C LYS A 61 -5.46 13.05 -11.39
N GLY A 62 -5.50 14.07 -10.53
CA GLY A 62 -4.48 15.11 -10.51
C GLY A 62 -3.09 14.59 -10.17
N ALA A 63 -2.98 13.61 -9.27
CA ALA A 63 -1.72 12.97 -8.92
C ALA A 63 -1.11 12.23 -10.12
N LEU A 64 -1.93 11.51 -10.89
CA LEU A 64 -1.49 10.84 -12.11
C LEU A 64 -1.01 11.85 -13.16
N GLU A 65 -1.76 12.93 -13.38
CA GLU A 65 -1.40 13.98 -14.34
C GLU A 65 -0.07 14.67 -13.98
N GLU A 66 0.17 14.96 -12.69
CA GLU A 66 1.44 15.55 -12.24
C GLU A 66 2.64 14.60 -12.40
N LEU A 67 2.41 13.30 -12.26
CA LEU A 67 3.43 12.28 -12.51
C LEU A 67 3.64 11.99 -14.00
N GLY A 68 2.98 12.73 -14.89
CA GLY A 68 3.06 12.52 -16.34
C GLY A 68 2.39 11.22 -16.81
N VAL A 69 1.46 10.69 -16.02
CA VAL A 69 0.69 9.49 -16.35
C VAL A 69 -0.57 9.90 -17.10
N THR A 70 -0.81 9.30 -18.27
CA THR A 70 -2.02 9.57 -19.05
C THR A 70 -3.22 8.93 -18.38
N VAL A 71 -4.22 9.73 -18.02
CA VAL A 71 -5.49 9.24 -17.46
C VAL A 71 -6.34 8.67 -18.59
N ILE A 72 -6.72 7.39 -18.47
CA ILE A 72 -7.58 6.68 -19.42
C ILE A 72 -9.05 6.85 -19.04
N SER A 73 -9.35 6.71 -17.76
CA SER A 73 -10.71 6.84 -17.26
C SER A 73 -10.71 7.33 -15.83
N SER A 74 -11.71 8.12 -15.48
CA SER A 74 -11.95 8.59 -14.12
C SER A 74 -13.45 8.65 -13.90
N ALA A 75 -13.96 7.87 -12.95
CA ALA A 75 -15.36 7.86 -12.59
C ALA A 75 -15.48 7.78 -11.07
N SER A 76 -16.48 8.45 -10.50
CA SER A 76 -16.77 8.36 -9.06
C SER A 76 -18.25 8.59 -8.80
N THR A 77 -18.71 8.01 -7.70
CA THR A 77 -20.04 8.19 -7.11
C THR A 77 -19.88 8.63 -5.66
N SER A 78 -20.99 8.75 -4.93
CA SER A 78 -20.94 9.02 -3.48
C SER A 78 -20.39 7.84 -2.66
N VAL A 79 -20.34 6.62 -3.21
CA VAL A 79 -19.97 5.40 -2.46
C VAL A 79 -18.70 4.72 -2.96
N ASP A 80 -18.29 5.00 -4.20
CA ASP A 80 -17.12 4.40 -4.84
C ASP A 80 -16.49 5.32 -5.88
N GLY A 81 -15.34 4.90 -6.38
CA GLY A 81 -14.70 5.53 -7.53
C GLY A 81 -13.57 4.70 -8.09
N GLU A 82 -13.21 4.98 -9.33
CA GLU A 82 -12.08 4.36 -10.01
C GLU A 82 -11.39 5.38 -10.92
N VAL A 83 -10.07 5.46 -10.78
CA VAL A 83 -9.21 6.22 -11.69
C VAL A 83 -8.21 5.25 -12.31
N VAL A 84 -8.13 5.23 -13.63
CA VAL A 84 -7.22 4.39 -14.39
C VAL A 84 -6.30 5.26 -15.21
N GLY A 85 -5.00 5.06 -15.03
CA GLY A 85 -3.96 5.70 -15.81
C GLY A 85 -3.05 4.69 -16.51
N ARG A 86 -2.25 5.18 -17.44
CA ARG A 86 -1.23 4.40 -18.14
C ARG A 86 0.03 5.24 -18.32
N THR A 87 1.14 4.67 -17.88
CA THR A 87 2.46 5.30 -17.97
C THR A 87 3.01 5.22 -19.40
N ALA A 88 4.08 5.96 -19.69
CA ALA A 88 4.80 5.88 -20.97
C ALA A 88 5.38 4.48 -21.27
N GLN A 89 5.58 3.65 -20.24
CA GLN A 89 6.04 2.25 -20.36
C GLN A 89 4.88 1.25 -20.50
N ASP A 90 3.67 1.72 -20.81
CA ASP A 90 2.44 0.94 -20.92
C ASP A 90 2.00 0.24 -19.61
N LYS A 91 2.59 0.61 -18.46
CA LYS A 91 2.11 0.11 -17.17
C LYS A 91 0.78 0.77 -16.80
N LYS A 92 -0.24 -0.05 -16.55
CA LYS A 92 -1.54 0.38 -16.04
C LYS A 92 -1.43 0.75 -14.56
N ILE A 93 -1.97 1.90 -14.17
CA ILE A 93 -2.16 2.28 -12.77
C ILE A 93 -3.66 2.31 -12.50
N THR A 94 -4.10 1.65 -11.45
CA THR A 94 -5.51 1.60 -11.04
C THR A 94 -5.63 2.10 -9.62
N ILE A 95 -6.47 3.11 -9.41
CA ILE A 95 -6.80 3.66 -8.10
C ILE A 95 -8.27 3.35 -7.85
N LYS A 96 -8.55 2.38 -6.98
CA LYS A 96 -9.92 2.03 -6.57
C LYS A 96 -10.26 2.74 -5.28
N ILE A 97 -11.46 3.27 -5.18
CA ILE A 97 -11.90 4.06 -4.03
C ILE A 97 -13.23 3.48 -3.54
N LYS A 98 -13.36 3.32 -2.23
CA LYS A 98 -14.60 2.89 -1.57
C LYS A 98 -14.84 3.75 -0.35
N ALA A 99 -16.07 4.21 -0.16
CA ALA A 99 -16.47 4.88 1.06
C ALA A 99 -16.35 3.95 2.28
N LEU A 100 -15.80 4.47 3.37
CA LEU A 100 -15.82 3.85 4.69
C LEU A 100 -16.80 4.54 5.66
N GLY A 101 -17.20 5.79 5.36
CA GLY A 101 -18.16 6.59 6.11
C GLY A 101 -18.60 7.83 5.34
N GLU A 102 -19.28 8.77 5.99
CA GLU A 102 -19.82 9.98 5.31
C GLU A 102 -18.74 10.86 4.67
N ASN A 103 -17.54 10.92 5.25
CA ASN A 103 -16.41 11.72 4.75
C ASN A 103 -15.07 10.97 4.86
N SER A 104 -15.09 9.65 4.73
CA SER A 104 -13.88 8.84 4.75
C SER A 104 -13.94 7.78 3.66
N SER A 105 -12.80 7.55 2.99
CA SER A 105 -12.70 6.61 1.89
C SER A 105 -11.40 5.81 1.95
N LYS A 106 -11.50 4.52 1.63
CA LYS A 106 -10.34 3.66 1.38
C LYS A 106 -9.96 3.74 -0.10
N SER A 107 -8.72 4.06 -0.37
CA SER A 107 -8.09 3.95 -1.67
C SER A 107 -7.20 2.71 -1.74
N SER A 108 -7.20 2.04 -2.89
CA SER A 108 -6.32 0.91 -3.22
C SER A 108 -5.63 1.25 -4.54
N ILE A 109 -4.30 1.42 -4.48
CA ILE A 109 -3.47 1.83 -5.61
C ILE A 109 -2.68 0.61 -6.08
N ARG A 110 -2.91 0.21 -7.33
CA ARG A 110 -2.24 -0.90 -8.01
C ARG A 110 -1.46 -0.41 -9.23
N VAL A 111 -0.20 -0.77 -9.32
CA VAL A 111 0.63 -0.50 -10.51
C VAL A 111 0.98 -1.82 -11.21
N GLY A 112 0.53 -1.97 -12.44
CA GLY A 112 0.71 -3.17 -13.26
C GLY A 112 -0.02 -4.40 -12.70
N THR A 113 0.41 -5.58 -13.14
CA THR A 113 -0.20 -6.86 -12.76
C THR A 113 0.29 -7.40 -11.43
N PHE A 114 1.51 -7.03 -11.00
CA PHE A 114 2.18 -7.54 -9.79
C PHE A 114 2.27 -6.51 -8.66
N GLY A 115 2.25 -5.22 -8.98
CA GLY A 115 2.39 -4.15 -7.99
C GLY A 115 3.75 -3.51 -8.08
N ASP A 116 3.81 -2.23 -7.72
CA ASP A 116 5.03 -1.45 -7.65
C ASP A 116 4.87 -0.49 -6.47
N GLU A 117 5.44 -0.86 -5.32
CA GLU A 117 5.27 -0.13 -4.08
C GLU A 117 5.82 1.29 -4.20
N ALA A 118 6.99 1.46 -4.82
CA ALA A 118 7.63 2.77 -4.98
C ALA A 118 6.77 3.73 -5.81
N VAL A 119 6.23 3.25 -6.94
CA VAL A 119 5.34 4.07 -7.78
C VAL A 119 4.00 4.30 -7.07
N SER A 120 3.45 3.30 -6.38
CA SER A 120 2.19 3.44 -5.64
C SER A 120 2.33 4.48 -4.51
N MET A 121 3.44 4.47 -3.78
CA MET A 121 3.77 5.46 -2.77
C MET A 121 3.93 6.85 -3.38
N SER A 122 4.56 6.96 -4.54
CA SER A 122 4.68 8.25 -5.25
C SER A 122 3.31 8.83 -5.62
N VAL A 123 2.38 7.99 -6.08
CA VAL A 123 0.99 8.41 -6.34
C VAL A 123 0.30 8.83 -5.05
N TYR A 124 0.45 8.04 -3.98
CA TYR A 124 -0.12 8.36 -2.66
C TYR A 124 0.36 9.72 -2.13
N GLU A 125 1.66 10.01 -2.15
CA GLU A 125 2.21 11.29 -1.67
C GLU A 125 1.60 12.47 -2.44
N LYS A 126 1.43 12.34 -3.76
CA LYS A 126 0.79 13.36 -4.60
C LYS A 126 -0.71 13.50 -4.32
N MET A 127 -1.41 12.42 -3.99
CA MET A 127 -2.82 12.48 -3.56
C MET A 127 -2.94 13.15 -2.19
N LYS A 128 -2.10 12.76 -1.23
CA LYS A 128 -2.07 13.33 0.13
C LYS A 128 -1.81 14.84 0.08
N ALA A 129 -0.85 15.29 -0.72
CA ALA A 129 -0.56 16.71 -0.88
C ALA A 129 -1.76 17.51 -1.41
N ARG A 130 -2.61 16.90 -2.25
CA ARG A 130 -3.83 17.54 -2.79
C ARG A 130 -4.99 17.59 -1.81
N LEU A 131 -5.08 16.60 -0.91
CA LEU A 131 -6.16 16.48 0.06
C LEU A 131 -5.90 17.25 1.36
N GLY A 132 -4.76 17.96 1.48
CA GLY A 132 -4.44 18.81 2.63
C GLY A 132 -3.78 18.05 3.78
N GLY A 133 -2.75 17.25 3.46
CA GLY A 133 -2.10 16.28 4.34
C GLY A 133 -1.51 16.76 5.66
#